data_AF-A0A7C1DI77-F1
#
_entry.id   AF-A0A7C1DI77-F1
#
_cell.length_a   1.000
_cell.length_b   1.000
_cell.length_c   1.000
_cell.angle_alpha   90.00
_cell.angle_beta   90.00
_cell.angle_gamma   90.00
#
_symmetry.space_group_name_H-M   'P 1'
#
loop_
_entity.id
_entity.type
_entity.pdbx_description
1 polymer ?
#
loop_
_entity_poly.entity_id
_entity_poly.type
_entity_poly.pdbx_seq_one_letter_code
_entity_poly.pdbx_strand_id
1 'polypeptide(L)'
;MIYAKEIIGVIENSSANALKMYCQENKQWVVRFKKKEKNAKRLFNEYFAGLLCQDLNIPRPKVEIIELSDSVLCRLDSSLFDCSAKYGVATAFLPNICPVAPPVDYDLPSYEKINNKVHLQNIFGGDYNFGDFYGFRVFADWIFLEDKHKYENLFIDENNVPLFLDLDFVFMGPGFDELPDRYQFYQCLRSIPFCDGLITDINLIEFWLDKIAMLNRNKFDNILECLPEDWQIPDDYKERLMRLLFDNFHNFREELIYSFSC
;
A
#
# COMPACT_ATOMS: atom_id res chain seq x y z
N MET A 1 -9.94 15.33 1.73
CA MET A 1 -10.75 15.21 0.51
C MET A 1 -10.39 16.33 -0.45
N ILE A 2 -10.16 16.00 -1.72
CA ILE A 2 -9.82 16.94 -2.80
C ILE A 2 -10.81 16.82 -3.95
N TYR A 3 -10.83 17.80 -4.86
CA TYR A 3 -11.77 17.83 -6.01
C TYR A 3 -11.05 17.60 -7.34
N ALA A 4 -11.58 16.68 -8.16
CA ALA A 4 -11.07 16.38 -9.50
C ALA A 4 -11.66 17.30 -10.57
N LYS A 5 -10.80 17.97 -11.33
CA LYS A 5 -11.21 18.92 -12.37
C LYS A 5 -11.15 18.33 -13.77
N GLU A 6 -10.09 17.59 -14.08
CA GLU A 6 -9.81 17.18 -15.46
C GLU A 6 -9.01 15.88 -15.53
N ILE A 7 -9.43 14.98 -16.44
CA ILE A 7 -8.64 13.81 -16.85
C ILE A 7 -7.60 14.27 -17.88
N ILE A 8 -6.32 14.07 -17.56
CA ILE A 8 -5.20 14.41 -18.45
C ILE A 8 -4.58 13.21 -19.13
N GLY A 9 -4.84 12.00 -18.65
CA GLY A 9 -4.39 10.78 -19.30
C GLY A 9 -4.72 9.53 -18.52
N VAL A 10 -4.32 8.38 -19.06
CA VAL A 10 -4.36 7.09 -18.39
C VAL A 10 -2.92 6.73 -18.02
N ILE A 11 -2.70 6.12 -16.86
CA ILE A 11 -1.40 5.52 -16.55
C ILE A 11 -1.23 4.29 -17.44
N GLU A 12 -0.31 4.39 -18.39
CA GLU A 12 0.04 3.28 -19.29
C GLU A 12 0.54 2.07 -18.49
N ASN A 13 0.23 0.86 -18.97
CA ASN A 13 0.60 -0.42 -18.35
C ASN A 13 0.09 -0.66 -16.92
N SER A 14 -0.84 0.16 -16.41
CA SER A 14 -1.50 -0.08 -15.13
C SER A 14 -2.71 -1.03 -15.31
N SER A 15 -2.67 -2.21 -14.70
CA SER A 15 -3.82 -3.15 -14.64
C SER A 15 -5.06 -2.54 -13.94
N ALA A 16 -4.84 -1.54 -13.10
CA ALA A 16 -5.90 -0.82 -12.39
C ALA A 16 -6.67 0.17 -13.28
N ASN A 17 -6.20 0.48 -14.51
CA ASN A 17 -6.72 1.58 -15.34
C ASN A 17 -6.76 2.92 -14.58
N ALA A 18 -5.70 3.21 -13.81
CA ALA A 18 -5.61 4.45 -13.06
C ALA A 18 -5.54 5.66 -14.01
N LEU A 19 -6.20 6.75 -13.63
CA LEU A 19 -6.26 7.98 -14.41
C LEU A 19 -5.28 9.00 -13.85
N LYS A 20 -4.57 9.70 -14.73
CA LYS A 20 -3.81 10.88 -14.36
C LYS A 20 -4.74 12.09 -14.44
N MET A 21 -4.79 12.90 -13.39
CA MET A 21 -5.78 13.99 -13.28
C MET A 21 -5.18 15.28 -12.71
N TYR A 22 -5.73 16.42 -13.13
CA TYR A 22 -5.59 17.68 -12.41
C TYR A 22 -6.69 17.80 -11.35
N CYS A 23 -6.27 18.09 -10.12
CA CYS A 23 -7.15 18.27 -8.97
C CYS A 23 -7.09 19.71 -8.46
N GLN A 24 -7.48 19.94 -7.21
CA GLN A 24 -7.38 21.23 -6.54
C GLN A 24 -5.97 21.86 -6.74
N GLU A 25 -5.93 23.17 -6.96
CA GLU A 25 -4.70 23.93 -7.24
C GLU A 25 -3.90 23.47 -8.48
N ASN A 26 -4.53 22.75 -9.41
CA ASN A 26 -3.88 22.20 -10.61
C ASN A 26 -2.72 21.24 -10.29
N LYS A 27 -2.73 20.64 -9.10
CA LYS A 27 -1.81 19.56 -8.74
C LYS A 27 -2.19 18.29 -9.47
N GLN A 28 -1.19 17.52 -9.90
CA GLN A 28 -1.39 16.24 -10.56
C GLN A 28 -1.56 15.11 -9.54
N TRP A 29 -2.47 14.19 -9.83
CA TRP A 29 -2.73 13.01 -9.01
C TRP A 29 -2.93 11.79 -9.91
N VAL A 30 -2.58 10.62 -9.38
CA VAL A 30 -2.96 9.33 -9.94
C VAL A 30 -4.20 8.86 -9.21
N VAL A 31 -5.29 8.64 -9.94
CA VAL A 31 -6.60 8.40 -9.35
C VAL A 31 -7.15 7.05 -9.78
N ARG A 32 -7.58 6.26 -8.79
CA ARG A 32 -8.28 4.99 -8.97
C ARG A 32 -9.77 5.19 -8.66
N PHE A 33 -10.61 4.58 -9.51
CA PHE A 33 -12.06 4.67 -9.42
C PHE A 33 -12.71 3.31 -9.37
N LYS A 34 -13.95 3.30 -8.88
CA LYS A 34 -14.75 2.08 -8.77
C LYS A 34 -15.07 1.57 -10.18
N LYS A 35 -14.83 0.28 -10.40
CA LYS A 35 -15.16 -0.39 -11.66
C LYS A 35 -16.56 -0.98 -11.56
N LYS A 36 -17.31 -1.01 -12.67
CA LYS A 36 -18.74 -1.37 -12.70
C LYS A 36 -19.07 -2.74 -12.10
N GLU A 37 -18.17 -3.70 -12.25
CA GLU A 37 -18.34 -5.10 -11.80
C GLU A 37 -17.47 -5.45 -10.59
N LYS A 38 -16.85 -4.44 -9.95
CA LYS A 38 -16.00 -4.65 -8.78
C LYS A 38 -16.55 -3.85 -7.62
N ASN A 39 -16.42 -4.42 -6.43
CA ASN A 39 -16.66 -3.68 -5.20
C ASN A 39 -15.59 -2.58 -5.01
N ALA A 40 -15.79 -1.69 -4.03
CA ALA A 40 -14.84 -0.64 -3.72
C ALA A 40 -13.71 -1.08 -2.77
N LYS A 41 -13.57 -2.39 -2.47
CA LYS A 41 -12.59 -2.89 -1.50
C LYS A 41 -11.16 -2.45 -1.84
N ARG A 42 -10.75 -2.57 -3.10
CA ARG A 42 -9.41 -2.16 -3.53
C ARG A 42 -9.16 -0.66 -3.36
N LEU A 43 -10.18 0.17 -3.55
CA LEU A 43 -10.07 1.61 -3.27
C LEU A 43 -9.88 1.82 -1.76
N PHE A 44 -10.75 1.21 -0.95
CA PHE A 44 -10.64 1.25 0.49
C PHE A 44 -9.26 0.80 0.99
N ASN A 45 -8.76 -0.33 0.48
CA ASN A 45 -7.45 -0.88 0.77
C ASN A 45 -6.32 0.11 0.48
N GLU A 46 -6.26 0.62 -0.75
CA GLU A 46 -5.23 1.59 -1.19
C GLU A 46 -5.24 2.86 -0.33
N TYR A 47 -6.44 3.36 0.00
CA TYR A 47 -6.61 4.55 0.84
C TYR A 47 -6.20 4.31 2.28
N PHE A 48 -6.76 3.27 2.91
CA PHE A 48 -6.55 3.01 4.33
C PHE A 48 -5.11 2.58 4.62
N ALA A 49 -4.52 1.71 3.79
CA ALA A 49 -3.10 1.37 3.88
C ALA A 49 -2.21 2.59 3.64
N GLY A 50 -2.55 3.44 2.66
CA GLY A 50 -1.80 4.67 2.42
C GLY A 50 -1.83 5.66 3.58
N LEU A 51 -2.95 5.76 4.32
CA LEU A 51 -3.02 6.57 5.54
C LEU A 51 -2.19 5.98 6.68
N LEU A 52 -2.19 4.66 6.84
CA LEU A 52 -1.32 4.00 7.81
C LEU A 52 0.17 4.24 7.48
N CYS A 53 0.56 4.17 6.20
CA CYS A 53 1.93 4.52 5.78
C CYS A 53 2.30 5.96 6.18
N GLN A 54 1.40 6.93 5.95
CA GLN A 54 1.65 8.33 6.28
C GLN A 54 1.89 8.51 7.78
N ASP A 55 1.08 7.87 8.62
CA ASP A 55 1.22 7.97 10.08
C ASP A 55 2.49 7.32 10.59
N LEU A 56 2.95 6.25 9.93
CA LEU A 56 4.21 5.57 10.25
C LEU A 56 5.45 6.26 9.64
N ASN A 57 5.24 7.25 8.76
CA ASN A 57 6.28 7.86 7.92
C ASN A 57 7.01 6.84 7.04
N ILE A 58 6.28 5.87 6.48
CA ILE A 58 6.80 4.95 5.47
C ILE A 58 6.84 5.69 4.12
N PRO A 59 7.97 5.67 3.38
CA PRO A 59 8.10 6.37 2.11
C PRO A 59 7.05 5.95 1.07
N ARG A 60 6.04 6.81 0.89
CA ARG A 60 4.93 6.63 -0.04
C ARG A 60 4.33 7.99 -0.37
N PRO A 61 3.87 8.22 -1.62
CA PRO A 61 3.15 9.45 -1.94
C PRO A 61 1.87 9.59 -1.10
N LYS A 62 1.49 10.83 -0.81
CA LYS A 62 0.26 11.13 -0.08
C LYS A 62 -0.96 10.54 -0.80
N VAL A 63 -1.86 9.95 -0.03
CA VAL A 63 -3.19 9.48 -0.47
C VAL A 63 -4.30 10.35 0.09
N GLU A 64 -5.35 10.54 -0.68
CA GLU A 64 -6.55 11.30 -0.34
C GLU A 64 -7.79 10.65 -0.98
N ILE A 65 -8.95 10.81 -0.37
CA ILE A 65 -10.23 10.63 -1.09
C ILE A 65 -10.43 11.82 -2.02
N ILE A 66 -10.87 11.54 -3.24
CA ILE A 66 -11.19 12.56 -4.23
C ILE A 66 -12.65 12.47 -4.67
N GLU A 67 -13.30 13.62 -4.76
CA GLU A 67 -14.63 13.76 -5.35
C GLU A 67 -14.52 14.15 -6.83
N LEU A 68 -15.29 13.50 -7.67
CA LEU A 68 -15.36 13.75 -9.09
C LEU A 68 -16.35 14.85 -9.45
N SER A 69 -15.91 15.77 -10.30
CA SER A 69 -16.82 16.69 -10.98
C SER A 69 -17.74 15.97 -11.96
N ASP A 70 -18.94 16.51 -12.18
CA ASP A 70 -19.87 16.00 -13.19
C ASP A 70 -19.22 15.95 -14.58
N SER A 71 -18.38 16.94 -14.92
CA SER A 71 -17.62 16.96 -16.17
C SER A 71 -16.64 15.79 -16.30
N VAL A 72 -16.03 15.35 -15.20
CA VAL A 72 -15.17 14.17 -15.21
C VAL A 72 -16.03 12.91 -15.34
N LEU A 73 -17.11 12.80 -14.57
CA LEU A 73 -18.02 11.64 -14.61
C LEU A 73 -18.56 11.39 -16.02
N CYS A 74 -18.97 12.46 -16.74
CA CYS A 74 -19.44 12.35 -18.12
C CYS A 74 -18.37 11.91 -19.13
N ARG A 75 -17.07 12.02 -18.77
CA ARG A 75 -15.93 11.62 -19.62
C ARG A 75 -15.37 10.25 -19.26
N LEU A 76 -15.79 9.65 -18.15
CA LEU A 76 -15.38 8.30 -17.79
C LEU A 76 -15.95 7.29 -18.77
N ASP A 77 -15.15 6.27 -19.08
CA ASP A 77 -15.62 5.13 -19.86
C ASP A 77 -16.64 4.32 -19.06
N SER A 78 -17.92 4.55 -19.34
CA SER A 78 -19.07 3.86 -18.71
C SER A 78 -19.11 2.35 -18.92
N SER A 79 -18.32 1.80 -19.86
CA SER A 79 -18.16 0.35 -20.01
C SER A 79 -17.25 -0.25 -18.94
N LEU A 80 -16.35 0.55 -18.36
CA LEU A 80 -15.35 0.12 -17.40
C LEU A 80 -15.64 0.60 -15.97
N PHE A 81 -16.03 1.87 -15.82
CA PHE A 81 -16.18 2.53 -14.53
C PHE A 81 -17.64 2.59 -14.07
N ASP A 82 -17.83 2.57 -12.74
CA ASP A 82 -19.12 2.86 -12.13
C ASP A 82 -19.34 4.38 -12.10
N CYS A 83 -19.98 4.92 -13.15
CA CYS A 83 -20.26 6.36 -13.25
C CYS A 83 -21.27 6.88 -12.22
N SER A 84 -21.89 6.00 -11.40
CA SER A 84 -22.71 6.42 -10.26
C SER A 84 -21.87 6.72 -9.02
N ALA A 85 -20.64 6.20 -8.95
CA ALA A 85 -19.70 6.48 -7.88
C ALA A 85 -19.01 7.82 -8.13
N LYS A 86 -19.12 8.73 -7.17
CA LYS A 86 -18.53 10.07 -7.23
C LYS A 86 -17.15 10.12 -6.60
N TYR A 87 -16.78 9.12 -5.81
CA TYR A 87 -15.54 9.14 -5.07
C TYR A 87 -14.52 8.11 -5.57
N GLY A 88 -13.26 8.54 -5.61
CA GLY A 88 -12.11 7.70 -5.89
C GLY A 88 -11.02 7.87 -4.84
N VAL A 89 -9.89 7.19 -5.08
CA VAL A 89 -8.67 7.32 -4.28
C VAL A 89 -7.60 7.95 -5.14
N ALA A 90 -7.03 9.04 -4.65
CA ALA A 90 -5.98 9.79 -5.29
C ALA A 90 -4.66 9.59 -4.55
N THR A 91 -3.63 9.19 -5.28
CA THR A 91 -2.25 9.15 -4.82
C THR A 91 -1.50 10.31 -5.49
N ALA A 92 -0.76 11.09 -4.71
CA ALA A 92 -0.06 12.27 -5.21
C ALA A 92 0.90 11.87 -6.35
N PHE A 93 0.83 12.58 -7.47
CA PHE A 93 1.71 12.29 -8.60
C PHE A 93 3.13 12.78 -8.27
N LEU A 94 4.10 11.86 -8.33
CA LEU A 94 5.51 12.18 -8.25
C LEU A 94 6.13 12.10 -9.65
N PRO A 95 6.72 13.20 -10.17
CA PRO A 95 7.44 13.15 -11.43
C PRO A 95 8.73 12.36 -11.27
N ASN A 96 9.22 11.79 -12.39
CA ASN A 96 10.56 11.20 -12.49
C ASN A 96 10.88 10.04 -11.54
N ILE A 97 9.87 9.34 -11.02
CA ILE A 97 10.09 8.09 -10.28
C ILE A 97 10.38 6.95 -11.26
N CYS A 98 11.25 6.03 -10.87
CA CYS A 98 11.61 4.87 -11.69
C CYS A 98 11.36 3.56 -10.93
N PRO A 99 10.79 2.53 -11.57
CA PRO A 99 10.68 1.22 -10.94
C PRO A 99 12.09 0.65 -10.71
N VAL A 100 12.29 0.01 -9.57
CA VAL A 100 13.55 -0.67 -9.25
C VAL A 100 13.52 -2.06 -9.90
N ALA A 101 14.44 -2.29 -10.83
CA ALA A 101 14.57 -3.60 -11.47
C ALA A 101 15.05 -4.65 -10.45
N PRO A 102 14.53 -5.89 -10.53
CA PRO A 102 15.10 -6.99 -9.76
C PRO A 102 16.53 -7.30 -10.25
N PRO A 103 17.34 -7.98 -9.42
CA PRO A 103 18.61 -8.52 -9.87
C PRO A 103 18.41 -9.56 -10.98
N VAL A 104 19.41 -9.72 -11.86
CA VAL A 104 19.31 -10.56 -13.08
C VAL A 104 18.93 -12.01 -12.78
N ASP A 105 19.39 -12.55 -11.65
CA ASP A 105 19.19 -13.94 -11.27
C ASP A 105 17.99 -14.15 -10.34
N TYR A 106 17.14 -13.13 -10.17
CA TYR A 106 16.05 -13.12 -9.18
C TYR A 106 15.08 -14.30 -9.30
N ASP A 107 14.76 -14.72 -10.53
CA ASP A 107 13.83 -15.83 -10.77
C ASP A 107 14.51 -17.22 -10.72
N LEU A 108 15.82 -17.28 -10.47
CA LEU A 108 16.55 -18.54 -10.42
C LEU A 108 16.41 -19.21 -9.05
N PRO A 109 16.19 -20.53 -8.97
CA PRO A 109 16.12 -21.26 -7.70
C PRO A 109 17.37 -21.14 -6.82
N SER A 110 18.51 -20.79 -7.43
CA SER A 110 19.80 -20.60 -6.76
C SER A 110 20.06 -19.16 -6.30
N TYR A 111 19.07 -18.27 -6.39
CA TYR A 111 19.23 -16.88 -6.01
C TYR A 111 19.55 -16.76 -4.51
N GLU A 112 20.77 -16.32 -4.21
CA GLU A 112 21.19 -16.08 -2.83
C GLU A 112 20.68 -14.71 -2.35
N LYS A 113 20.06 -14.68 -1.17
CA LYS A 113 19.56 -13.45 -0.54
C LYS A 113 20.63 -12.36 -0.38
N ILE A 114 21.90 -12.74 -0.26
CA ILE A 114 23.04 -11.79 -0.18
C ILE A 114 23.17 -10.96 -1.47
N ASN A 115 22.85 -11.55 -2.62
CA ASN A 115 22.90 -10.84 -3.90
C ASN A 115 21.87 -9.70 -3.96
N ASN A 116 20.74 -9.82 -3.23
CA ASN A 116 19.76 -8.74 -3.15
C ASN A 116 20.32 -7.51 -2.45
N LYS A 117 20.94 -7.74 -1.28
CA LYS A 117 21.49 -6.64 -0.48
C LYS A 117 22.54 -5.85 -1.28
N VAL A 118 23.45 -6.56 -1.95
CA VAL A 118 24.47 -5.93 -2.80
C VAL A 118 23.83 -5.19 -3.98
N HIS A 119 22.83 -5.80 -4.63
CA HIS A 119 22.08 -5.16 -5.72
C HIS A 119 21.45 -3.84 -5.28
N LEU A 120 20.72 -3.83 -4.17
CA LEU A 120 20.07 -2.62 -3.66
C LEU A 120 21.09 -1.59 -3.14
N GLN A 121 22.22 -2.00 -2.56
CA GLN A 121 23.31 -1.08 -2.22
C GLN A 121 23.92 -0.40 -3.46
N ASN A 122 23.98 -1.07 -4.60
CA ASN A 122 24.45 -0.45 -5.83
C ASN A 122 23.45 0.57 -6.41
N ILE A 123 22.14 0.34 -6.20
CA ILE A 123 21.07 1.24 -6.66
C ILE A 123 20.96 2.46 -5.75
N PHE A 124 20.88 2.26 -4.44
CA PHE A 124 20.64 3.32 -3.46
C PHE A 124 21.93 3.98 -2.93
N GLY A 125 23.09 3.38 -3.22
CA GLY A 125 24.39 3.81 -2.71
C GLY A 125 24.85 2.99 -1.49
N GLY A 126 26.16 2.72 -1.41
CA GLY A 126 26.74 1.82 -0.41
C GLY A 126 26.50 2.22 1.05
N ASP A 127 26.32 3.53 1.31
CA ASP A 127 26.06 4.10 2.65
C ASP A 127 24.56 4.29 2.94
N TYR A 128 23.66 3.83 2.06
CA TYR A 128 22.23 4.00 2.25
C TYR A 128 21.72 3.26 3.50
N ASN A 129 20.89 3.93 4.29
CA ASN A 129 20.26 3.35 5.47
C ASN A 129 18.95 2.67 5.08
N PHE A 130 18.94 1.34 5.12
CA PHE A 130 17.78 0.52 4.78
C PHE A 130 16.67 0.50 5.85
N GLY A 131 16.65 1.41 6.83
CA GLY A 131 15.63 1.50 7.88
C GLY A 131 14.19 1.55 7.32
N ASP A 132 13.98 2.19 6.18
CA ASP A 132 12.67 2.23 5.52
C ASP A 132 12.22 0.85 5.00
N PHE A 133 13.14 -0.02 4.60
CA PHE A 133 12.84 -1.40 4.18
C PHE A 133 12.45 -2.27 5.37
N TYR A 134 13.02 -2.02 6.56
CA TYR A 134 12.54 -2.65 7.80
C TYR A 134 11.11 -2.21 8.09
N GLY A 135 10.83 -0.91 7.99
CA GLY A 135 9.51 -0.36 8.24
C GLY A 135 8.46 -0.91 7.29
N PHE A 136 8.76 -0.90 5.99
CA PHE A 136 7.87 -1.46 5.00
C PHE A 136 7.66 -2.96 5.21
N ARG A 137 8.70 -3.72 5.58
CA ARG A 137 8.55 -5.16 5.84
C ARG A 137 7.58 -5.44 6.97
N VAL A 138 7.78 -4.81 8.13
CA VAL A 138 6.91 -4.98 9.30
C VAL A 138 5.48 -4.55 8.96
N PHE A 139 5.35 -3.42 8.27
CA PHE A 139 4.06 -2.88 7.87
C PHE A 139 3.29 -3.77 6.89
N ALA A 140 3.95 -4.25 5.83
CA ALA A 140 3.35 -5.11 4.82
C ALA A 140 2.88 -6.44 5.41
N ASP A 141 3.62 -7.01 6.38
CA ASP A 141 3.17 -8.19 7.11
C ASP A 141 1.98 -7.87 8.01
N TRP A 142 1.99 -6.72 8.71
CA TRP A 142 0.90 -6.29 9.60
C TRP A 142 -0.44 -6.08 8.89
N ILE A 143 -0.40 -5.53 7.67
CA ILE A 143 -1.61 -5.31 6.86
C ILE A 143 -1.94 -6.50 5.93
N PHE A 144 -1.17 -7.58 6.00
CA PHE A 144 -1.35 -8.77 5.15
C PHE A 144 -1.33 -8.42 3.65
N LEU A 145 -0.29 -7.70 3.21
CA LEU A 145 -0.09 -7.42 1.79
C LEU A 145 0.15 -8.72 1.03
N GLU A 146 -0.79 -9.11 0.16
CA GLU A 146 -0.71 -10.35 -0.61
C GLU A 146 0.20 -10.20 -1.83
N ASP A 147 0.17 -9.02 -2.46
CA ASP A 147 0.92 -8.75 -3.69
C ASP A 147 2.36 -8.29 -3.42
N LYS A 148 2.91 -8.64 -2.26
CA LYS A 148 4.25 -8.21 -1.83
C LYS A 148 5.40 -8.94 -2.52
N HIS A 149 5.10 -9.93 -3.38
CA HIS A 149 6.10 -10.75 -4.06
C HIS A 149 6.66 -10.12 -5.35
N LYS A 150 6.45 -8.83 -5.55
CA LYS A 150 6.80 -8.15 -6.78
C LYS A 150 7.69 -6.95 -6.54
N TYR A 151 8.83 -6.92 -7.25
CA TYR A 151 9.69 -5.75 -7.35
C TYR A 151 8.97 -4.55 -7.98
N GLU A 152 7.88 -4.78 -8.71
CA GLU A 152 7.09 -3.72 -9.34
C GLU A 152 6.48 -2.72 -8.36
N ASN A 153 6.46 -3.04 -7.06
CA ASN A 153 5.96 -2.15 -6.00
C ASN A 153 7.06 -1.24 -5.42
N LEU A 154 8.33 -1.46 -5.77
CA LEU A 154 9.46 -0.64 -5.32
C LEU A 154 9.87 0.33 -6.42
N PHE A 155 9.78 1.62 -6.10
CA PHE A 155 10.25 2.70 -6.94
C PHE A 155 11.36 3.48 -6.23
N ILE A 156 12.09 4.28 -7.00
CA ILE A 156 13.09 5.22 -6.52
C ILE A 156 12.80 6.59 -7.10
N ASP A 157 12.96 7.64 -6.29
CA ASP A 157 12.86 9.03 -6.75
C ASP A 157 14.22 9.59 -7.20
N GLU A 158 14.24 10.84 -7.64
CA GLU A 158 15.45 11.53 -8.08
C GLU A 158 16.49 11.79 -6.96
N ASN A 159 16.11 11.59 -5.70
CA ASN A 159 16.96 11.74 -4.51
C ASN A 159 17.41 10.40 -3.93
N ASN A 160 17.22 9.30 -4.66
CA ASN A 160 17.47 7.93 -4.21
C ASN A 160 16.66 7.53 -2.96
N VAL A 161 15.45 8.08 -2.79
CA VAL A 161 14.51 7.67 -1.74
C VAL A 161 13.66 6.51 -2.28
N PRO A 162 13.55 5.38 -1.57
CA PRO A 162 12.66 4.30 -1.96
C PRO A 162 11.21 4.76 -1.82
N LEU A 163 10.34 4.27 -2.70
CA LEU A 163 8.91 4.54 -2.67
C LEU A 163 8.16 3.22 -2.80
N PHE A 164 7.26 2.94 -1.84
CA PHE A 164 6.49 1.71 -1.82
C PHE A 164 5.06 1.96 -2.31
N LEU A 165 4.77 1.48 -3.51
CA LEU A 165 3.50 1.70 -4.21
C LEU A 165 2.64 0.42 -4.23
N ASP A 166 1.40 0.59 -4.67
CA ASP A 166 0.40 -0.47 -4.90
C ASP A 166 0.07 -1.33 -3.66
N LEU A 167 -0.78 -0.78 -2.78
CA LEU A 167 -1.20 -1.43 -1.54
C LEU A 167 -2.70 -1.75 -1.56
N ASP A 168 -3.22 -2.12 -2.73
CA ASP A 168 -4.66 -2.37 -2.88
C ASP A 168 -5.05 -3.85 -2.69
N PHE A 169 -4.06 -4.76 -2.64
CA PHE A 169 -4.19 -6.18 -2.27
C PHE A 169 -3.71 -6.42 -0.84
N VAL A 170 -4.38 -5.79 0.12
CA VAL A 170 -4.12 -5.91 1.56
C VAL A 170 -5.37 -6.39 2.28
N PHE A 171 -5.25 -6.79 3.54
CA PHE A 171 -6.38 -7.24 4.37
C PHE A 171 -7.16 -8.42 3.77
N MET A 172 -6.44 -9.39 3.19
CA MET A 172 -7.00 -10.58 2.52
C MET A 172 -7.69 -10.31 1.18
N GLY A 173 -7.03 -9.53 0.32
CA GLY A 173 -7.42 -9.37 -1.08
C GLY A 173 -8.64 -8.47 -1.32
N PRO A 174 -9.39 -8.68 -2.42
CA PRO A 174 -10.44 -7.77 -2.89
C PRO A 174 -11.84 -8.06 -2.31
N GLY A 175 -12.01 -9.07 -1.44
CA GLY A 175 -13.28 -9.39 -0.80
C GLY A 175 -13.52 -8.63 0.52
N PHE A 176 -14.78 -8.57 0.99
CA PHE A 176 -15.12 -8.08 2.34
C PHE A 176 -15.40 -9.22 3.33
N ASP A 177 -15.55 -10.45 2.85
CA ASP A 177 -15.97 -11.56 3.69
C ASP A 177 -14.81 -12.11 4.52
N GLU A 178 -13.59 -11.97 4.00
CA GLU A 178 -12.39 -12.63 4.51
C GLU A 178 -11.47 -11.63 5.22
N LEU A 179 -11.01 -12.04 6.41
CA LEU A 179 -9.90 -11.46 7.14
C LEU A 179 -9.04 -12.64 7.64
N PRO A 180 -7.75 -12.44 7.88
CA PRO A 180 -6.85 -13.54 8.12
C PRO A 180 -7.22 -14.25 9.42
N ASP A 181 -7.36 -15.56 9.35
CA ASP A 181 -7.37 -16.40 10.55
C ASP A 181 -5.96 -16.57 11.12
N ARG A 182 -5.85 -17.24 12.27
CA ARG A 182 -4.57 -17.47 12.93
C ARG A 182 -3.60 -18.31 12.07
N TYR A 183 -4.09 -19.18 11.20
CA TYR A 183 -3.22 -20.00 10.35
C TYR A 183 -2.67 -19.21 9.17
N GLN A 184 -3.52 -18.40 8.53
CA GLN A 184 -3.14 -17.48 7.47
C GLN A 184 -2.13 -16.45 7.98
N PHE A 185 -2.27 -16.04 9.24
CA PHE A 185 -1.30 -15.21 9.93
C PHE A 185 0.14 -15.72 9.80
N TYR A 186 0.38 -17.01 10.09
CA TYR A 186 1.70 -17.62 9.94
C TYR A 186 2.17 -17.70 8.48
N GLN A 187 1.26 -17.93 7.54
CA GLN A 187 1.62 -17.98 6.12
C GLN A 187 1.95 -16.61 5.55
N CYS A 188 1.35 -15.54 6.08
CA CYS A 188 1.56 -14.18 5.63
C CYS A 188 2.89 -13.59 6.08
N LEU A 189 3.65 -14.23 6.99
CA LEU A 189 5.01 -13.81 7.38
C LEU A 189 6.09 -14.17 6.34
N ARG A 190 5.70 -14.52 5.10
CA ARG A 190 6.63 -14.85 4.01
C ARG A 190 7.46 -13.66 3.51
N SER A 191 8.58 -13.99 2.88
CA SER A 191 9.53 -13.09 2.21
C SER A 191 8.87 -11.99 1.39
N ILE A 192 9.35 -10.76 1.56
CA ILE A 192 9.17 -9.66 0.60
C ILE A 192 10.45 -9.65 -0.21
N PRO A 193 10.42 -9.88 -1.53
CA PRO A 193 11.63 -10.29 -2.22
C PRO A 193 12.72 -9.21 -2.27
N PHE A 194 12.35 -7.93 -2.32
CA PHE A 194 13.31 -6.83 -2.22
C PHE A 194 13.75 -6.54 -0.77
N CYS A 195 13.10 -7.10 0.25
CA CYS A 195 13.57 -7.05 1.64
C CYS A 195 14.45 -8.26 2.00
N ASP A 196 14.48 -9.31 1.19
CA ASP A 196 15.24 -10.51 1.50
C ASP A 196 16.74 -10.23 1.59
N GLY A 197 17.38 -10.74 2.63
CA GLY A 197 18.81 -10.50 2.89
C GLY A 197 19.15 -9.10 3.41
N LEU A 198 18.20 -8.15 3.40
CA LEU A 198 18.35 -6.83 4.03
C LEU A 198 17.95 -6.86 5.52
N ILE A 199 16.87 -7.57 5.83
CA ILE A 199 16.26 -7.57 7.16
C ILE A 199 16.93 -8.62 8.03
N THR A 200 17.86 -8.17 8.88
CA THR A 200 18.69 -9.03 9.74
C THR A 200 18.78 -8.55 11.19
N ASP A 201 18.46 -7.29 11.46
CA ASP A 201 18.54 -6.71 12.82
C ASP A 201 17.16 -6.66 13.48
N ILE A 202 16.99 -7.48 14.51
CA ILE A 202 15.74 -7.56 15.27
C ILE A 202 15.40 -6.26 16.00
N ASN A 203 16.39 -5.46 16.40
CA ASN A 203 16.12 -4.19 17.09
C ASN A 203 15.46 -3.18 16.17
N LEU A 204 15.80 -3.20 14.87
CA LEU A 204 15.15 -2.36 13.87
C LEU A 204 13.71 -2.83 13.60
N ILE A 205 13.44 -4.13 13.67
CA ILE A 205 12.08 -4.68 13.59
C ILE A 205 11.24 -4.22 14.78
N GLU A 206 11.79 -4.36 16.00
CA GLU A 206 11.12 -3.92 17.24
C GLU A 206 10.84 -2.42 17.24
N PHE A 207 11.77 -1.59 16.75
CA PHE A 207 11.56 -0.16 16.59
C PHE A 207 10.32 0.17 15.74
N TRP A 208 10.10 -0.55 14.64
CA TRP A 208 8.92 -0.35 13.79
C TRP A 208 7.64 -0.92 14.40
N LEU A 209 7.73 -2.03 15.14
CA LEU A 209 6.61 -2.54 15.93
C LEU A 209 6.17 -1.54 17.00
N ASP A 210 7.11 -0.88 17.66
CA ASP A 210 6.80 0.16 18.65
C ASP A 210 6.11 1.36 18.00
N LYS A 211 6.54 1.78 16.80
CA LYS A 211 5.83 2.82 16.04
C LYS A 211 4.38 2.44 15.73
N ILE A 212 4.12 1.19 15.34
CA ILE A 212 2.75 0.70 15.10
C ILE A 212 1.93 0.70 16.39
N ALA A 213 2.51 0.26 17.51
CA ALA A 213 1.86 0.26 18.81
C ALA A 213 1.43 1.67 19.28
N MET A 214 2.13 2.72 18.81
CA MET A 214 1.84 4.11 19.13
C MET A 214 0.77 4.75 18.23
N LEU A 215 0.27 4.04 17.21
CA LEU A 215 -0.79 4.57 16.34
C LEU A 215 -2.08 4.82 17.14
N ASN A 216 -2.70 5.97 16.89
CA ASN A 216 -3.94 6.34 17.55
C ASN A 216 -5.14 5.64 16.89
N ARG A 217 -5.62 4.54 17.48
CA ARG A 217 -6.81 3.82 17.02
C ARG A 217 -8.00 4.74 16.73
N ASN A 218 -8.31 5.68 17.64
CA ASN A 218 -9.46 6.59 17.50
C ASN A 218 -9.39 7.45 16.24
N LYS A 219 -8.16 7.80 15.79
CA LYS A 219 -7.99 8.52 14.52
C LYS A 219 -8.51 7.69 13.35
N PHE A 220 -8.18 6.40 13.31
CA PHE A 220 -8.58 5.50 12.24
C PHE A 220 -10.06 5.12 12.34
N ASP A 221 -10.62 4.96 13.54
CA ASP A 221 -12.06 4.80 13.73
C ASP A 221 -12.82 6.00 13.09
N ASN A 222 -12.42 7.23 13.40
CA ASN A 222 -13.01 8.44 12.81
C ASN A 222 -12.87 8.49 11.27
N ILE A 223 -11.75 8.00 10.73
CA ILE A 223 -11.55 7.91 9.27
C ILE A 223 -12.55 6.93 8.64
N LEU A 224 -12.79 5.78 9.27
CA LEU A 224 -13.72 4.75 8.78
C LEU A 224 -15.19 5.23 8.79
N GLU A 225 -15.54 6.12 9.72
CA GLU A 225 -16.85 6.78 9.77
C GLU A 225 -17.05 7.80 8.64
N CYS A 226 -15.98 8.40 8.13
CA CYS A 226 -16.02 9.42 7.08
C CYS A 226 -15.83 8.86 5.66
N LEU A 227 -15.92 7.54 5.47
CA LEU A 227 -15.75 6.93 4.15
C LEU A 227 -16.92 7.26 3.22
N PRO A 228 -16.69 7.33 1.91
CA PRO A 228 -17.76 7.54 0.93
C PRO A 228 -18.83 6.44 0.98
N GLU A 229 -20.10 6.84 1.02
CA GLU A 229 -21.23 5.89 1.06
C GLU A 229 -21.30 5.01 -0.20
N ASP A 230 -20.89 5.53 -1.36
CA ASP A 230 -20.89 4.82 -2.65
C ASP A 230 -19.86 3.67 -2.73
N TRP A 231 -18.95 3.60 -1.76
CA TRP A 231 -18.04 2.48 -1.58
C TRP A 231 -18.70 1.29 -0.89
N GLN A 232 -19.80 1.52 -0.16
CA GLN A 232 -20.62 0.48 0.46
C GLN A 232 -19.79 -0.49 1.33
N ILE A 233 -18.82 0.04 2.09
CA ILE A 233 -17.99 -0.76 2.98
C ILE A 233 -18.85 -1.23 4.17
N PRO A 234 -19.02 -2.55 4.40
CA PRO A 234 -19.86 -3.04 5.49
C PRO A 234 -19.33 -2.62 6.86
N ASP A 235 -20.22 -2.25 7.79
CA ASP A 235 -19.82 -1.80 9.13
C ASP A 235 -19.21 -2.92 9.96
N ASP A 236 -19.71 -4.16 9.82
CA ASP A 236 -19.11 -5.33 10.45
C ASP A 236 -17.69 -5.59 9.93
N TYR A 237 -17.42 -5.28 8.66
CA TYR A 237 -16.08 -5.39 8.09
C TYR A 237 -15.14 -4.35 8.71
N LYS A 238 -15.57 -3.09 8.83
CA LYS A 238 -14.79 -2.01 9.47
C LYS A 238 -14.41 -2.40 10.90
N GLU A 239 -15.37 -2.89 11.67
CA GLU A 239 -15.15 -3.33 13.05
C GLU A 239 -14.15 -4.50 13.12
N ARG A 240 -14.36 -5.54 12.30
CA ARG A 240 -13.45 -6.70 12.27
C ARG A 240 -12.03 -6.30 11.86
N LEU A 241 -11.87 -5.38 10.90
CA LEU A 241 -10.56 -4.87 10.48
C LEU A 241 -9.85 -4.12 11.62
N MET A 242 -10.57 -3.27 12.35
CA MET A 242 -9.98 -2.54 13.48
C MET A 242 -9.55 -3.47 14.62
N ARG A 243 -10.35 -4.50 14.92
CA ARG A 243 -9.97 -5.55 15.87
C ARG A 243 -8.72 -6.30 15.41
N LEU A 244 -8.64 -6.66 14.12
CA LEU A 244 -7.47 -7.33 13.55
C LEU A 244 -6.20 -6.47 13.70
N LEU A 245 -6.26 -5.19 13.33
CA LEU A 245 -5.07 -4.35 13.28
C LEU A 245 -4.61 -3.87 14.66
N PHE A 246 -5.55 -3.51 15.55
CA PHE A 246 -5.22 -2.87 16.82
C PHE A 246 -5.38 -3.81 18.02
N ASP A 247 -6.50 -4.53 18.11
CA ASP A 247 -6.78 -5.38 19.29
C ASP A 247 -5.93 -6.66 19.28
N ASN A 248 -5.64 -7.18 18.09
CA ASN A 248 -4.80 -8.36 17.90
C ASN A 248 -3.32 -8.00 17.63
N PHE A 249 -2.91 -6.72 17.72
CA PHE A 249 -1.54 -6.31 17.41
C PHE A 249 -0.49 -7.01 18.28
N HIS A 250 -0.81 -7.27 19.54
CA HIS A 250 0.11 -7.98 20.44
C HIS A 250 0.45 -9.38 19.94
N ASN A 251 -0.55 -10.15 19.50
CA ASN A 251 -0.34 -11.45 18.89
C ASN A 251 0.50 -11.31 17.61
N PHE A 252 0.23 -10.28 16.79
CA PHE A 252 1.03 -10.04 15.60
C PHE A 252 2.51 -9.82 15.90
N ARG A 253 2.78 -8.99 16.91
CA ARG A 253 4.14 -8.67 17.37
C ARG A 253 4.89 -9.91 17.82
N GLU A 254 4.29 -10.73 18.68
CA GLU A 254 4.95 -11.94 19.20
C GLU A 254 5.30 -12.92 18.08
N GLU A 255 4.37 -13.16 17.18
CA GLU A 255 4.57 -14.10 16.07
C GLU A 255 5.61 -13.60 15.06
N LEU A 256 5.62 -12.30 14.78
CA LEU A 256 6.66 -11.71 13.92
C LEU A 256 8.04 -11.87 14.57
N ILE A 257 8.21 -11.48 15.84
CA ILE A 257 9.49 -11.62 16.56
C ILE A 257 9.96 -13.08 16.60
N TYR A 258 9.04 -14.00 16.87
CA TYR A 258 9.33 -15.44 16.87
C TYR A 258 9.87 -15.91 15.50
N SER A 259 9.30 -15.42 14.40
CA SER A 259 9.74 -15.78 13.03
C SER A 259 11.17 -15.33 12.69
N PHE A 260 11.72 -14.35 13.39
CA PHE A 260 13.12 -13.90 13.25
C PHE A 260 14.08 -14.54 14.26
N SER A 261 13.54 -15.26 15.25
CA SER A 261 14.31 -15.90 16.32
C SER A 261 14.60 -17.38 16.06
N CYS A 262 14.00 -17.96 15.02
CA CYS A 262 14.13 -19.35 14.59
C CYS A 262 14.92 -19.45 13.28
#